data_AF-A0A1H6F4R3-F1
#
_entry.id   AF-A0A1H6F4R3-F1
#
_cell.length_a   1.000
_cell.length_b   1.000
_cell.length_c   1.000
_cell.angle_alpha   90.00
_cell.angle_beta   90.00
_cell.angle_gamma   90.00
#
_symmetry.space_group_name_H-M   'P 1'
#
loop_
_entity.id
_entity.type
_entity.pdbx_description
1 polymer ?
#
loop_
_entity_poly.entity_id
_entity_poly.type
_entity_poly.pdbx_seq_one_letter_code
_entity_poly.pdbx_strand_id
1 'polypeptide(L)'
;MPNRHSSLAPIALRPARVFLEPTLTRDGTLDGAWWPHSCDLRRELPALVRFLQDRLGPILRVGLDTAAWDEVPAHLLIDGCFVRVSGLPATPNTIRVMRGGHDGFRLLVVPPRSAGSMAAAVMRTAASTGNTLSANEILAPFRPLPRSPVTGMRPYQDSDSAAVLALIDADRLPGRPPCTSQMLGQALAGTARHDPWDDLDPPRTDILADADGRVAGVVSYAAHRDRSAGHILWLHGHEVLDVVEDLVRHALHRLGGGEPVHAFTAAPGQGPAGPAALPTGHRPVTRKVLEHAGFVARSSWRYLRRTTPCDPRAPAGPAVEVIASSTPPGWWLKARDDDASAELVAQEPIGGLGVLWWFGAVAGHADEELERALLFQADALLREHGASETILYATGDPEPSWALFDAAGFAQIDHLVSFTRPNAPVD
;
A
#
# COMPACT_ATOMS: atom_id res chain seq x y z
N MET A 1 9.72 -61.21 3.69
CA MET A 1 9.16 -59.99 4.30
C MET A 1 10.21 -58.89 4.22
N PRO A 2 9.87 -57.68 3.73
CA PRO A 2 10.86 -56.70 3.29
C PRO A 2 11.19 -55.68 4.40
N ASN A 3 12.47 -55.41 4.63
CA ASN A 3 12.90 -54.13 5.20
C ASN A 3 13.53 -53.32 4.07
N ARG A 4 12.69 -52.53 3.39
CA ARG A 4 13.17 -51.46 2.51
C ARG A 4 13.84 -50.42 3.41
N HIS A 5 15.16 -50.38 3.40
CA HIS A 5 15.90 -49.21 3.81
C HIS A 5 15.56 -48.10 2.81
N SER A 6 14.55 -47.28 3.13
CA SER A 6 14.37 -45.99 2.47
C SER A 6 15.60 -45.16 2.78
N SER A 7 16.53 -45.12 1.82
CA SER A 7 17.60 -44.13 1.78
C SER A 7 16.93 -42.75 1.72
N LEU A 8 16.83 -42.07 2.85
CA LEU A 8 16.46 -40.65 2.88
C LEU A 8 17.57 -39.90 2.13
N ALA A 9 17.26 -39.45 0.92
CA ALA A 9 18.11 -38.49 0.23
C ALA A 9 18.38 -37.30 1.16
N PRO A 10 19.60 -36.75 1.21
CA PRO A 10 19.89 -35.60 2.05
C PRO A 10 18.94 -34.46 1.65
N ILE A 11 18.05 -34.08 2.57
CA ILE A 11 17.20 -32.91 2.39
C ILE A 11 18.17 -31.73 2.25
N ALA A 12 18.16 -31.06 1.09
CA ALA A 12 18.89 -29.83 0.91
C ALA A 12 18.36 -28.81 1.91
N LEU A 13 19.10 -28.60 3.00
CA LEU A 13 18.69 -27.70 4.08
C LEU A 13 18.80 -26.27 3.55
N ARG A 14 17.66 -25.60 3.45
CA ARG A 14 17.63 -24.15 3.23
C ARG A 14 18.24 -23.46 4.46
N PRO A 15 19.01 -22.38 4.28
CA PRO A 15 19.56 -21.64 5.41
C PRO A 15 18.42 -21.11 6.29
N ALA A 16 18.57 -21.28 7.59
CA ALA A 16 17.62 -20.76 8.57
C ALA A 16 17.68 -19.22 8.57
N ARG A 17 16.51 -18.58 8.47
CA ARG A 17 16.41 -17.12 8.59
C ARG A 17 16.24 -16.78 10.07
N VAL A 18 17.36 -16.55 10.74
CA VAL A 18 17.41 -16.30 12.19
C VAL A 18 18.13 -15.00 12.45
N PHE A 19 17.58 -14.19 13.36
CA PHE A 19 18.21 -12.97 13.83
C PHE A 19 18.18 -12.98 15.36
N LEU A 20 19.35 -13.07 15.98
CA LEU A 20 19.50 -13.18 17.43
C LEU A 20 19.79 -11.82 18.05
N GLU A 21 19.37 -11.64 19.29
CA GLU A 21 19.81 -10.49 20.08
C GLU A 21 21.35 -10.55 20.23
N PRO A 22 22.09 -9.45 19.96
CA PRO A 22 23.55 -9.52 19.84
C PRO A 22 24.29 -9.95 21.12
N THR A 23 23.77 -9.60 22.29
CA THR A 23 24.45 -9.83 23.57
C THR A 23 24.10 -11.17 24.20
N LEU A 24 22.93 -11.73 23.84
CA LEU A 24 22.29 -12.90 24.43
C LEU A 24 22.30 -12.87 25.96
N THR A 25 22.23 -11.67 26.57
CA THR A 25 22.27 -11.50 28.04
C THR A 25 20.99 -11.98 28.71
N ARG A 26 19.90 -12.13 27.93
CA ARG A 26 18.57 -12.58 28.37
C ARG A 26 17.86 -11.61 29.32
N ASP A 27 18.22 -10.33 29.25
CA ASP A 27 17.56 -9.26 30.01
C ASP A 27 16.19 -8.88 29.40
N GLY A 28 15.92 -9.31 28.16
CA GLY A 28 14.68 -9.07 27.43
C GLY A 28 13.71 -10.26 27.41
N THR A 29 12.50 -10.01 26.93
CA THR A 29 11.41 -11.00 26.81
C THR A 29 11.70 -12.07 25.73
N LEU A 30 12.47 -11.70 24.71
CA LEU A 30 12.85 -12.53 23.55
C LEU A 30 14.35 -12.41 23.29
N ASP A 31 14.97 -13.51 22.86
CA ASP A 31 16.40 -13.62 22.54
C ASP A 31 16.66 -13.54 21.02
N GLY A 32 15.62 -13.24 20.24
CA GLY A 32 15.69 -13.14 18.79
C GLY A 32 14.41 -13.58 18.08
N ALA A 33 14.54 -13.81 16.78
CA ALA A 33 13.46 -14.25 15.92
C ALA A 33 13.92 -15.24 14.85
N TRP A 34 12.97 -16.05 14.42
CA TRP A 34 13.11 -17.04 13.37
C TRP A 34 11.96 -16.91 12.37
N TRP A 35 12.31 -16.87 11.08
CA TRP A 35 11.35 -16.83 9.98
C TRP A 35 11.42 -18.12 9.14
N PRO A 36 10.66 -19.16 9.49
CA PRO A 36 10.61 -20.42 8.72
C PRO A 36 10.13 -20.20 7.28
N HIS A 37 10.53 -21.05 6.35
CA HIS A 37 10.05 -20.99 4.95
C HIS A 37 8.68 -21.67 4.77
N SER A 38 8.27 -22.53 5.70
CA SER A 38 7.02 -23.30 5.67
C SER A 38 6.53 -23.68 7.07
N CYS A 39 5.34 -24.28 7.18
CA CYS A 39 4.81 -24.85 8.43
C CYS A 39 5.19 -26.33 8.65
N ASP A 40 6.11 -26.87 7.84
CA ASP A 40 6.62 -28.25 7.97
C ASP A 40 7.83 -28.27 8.91
N LEU A 41 7.59 -28.63 10.16
CA LEU A 41 8.62 -28.62 11.19
C LEU A 41 9.78 -29.59 10.92
N ARG A 42 9.54 -30.70 10.20
CA ARG A 42 10.60 -31.68 9.88
C ARG A 42 11.62 -31.11 8.90
N ARG A 43 11.19 -30.18 8.03
CA ARG A 43 12.05 -29.48 7.07
C ARG A 43 12.76 -28.27 7.69
N GLU A 44 12.05 -27.57 8.56
CA GLU A 44 12.49 -26.26 9.06
C GLU A 44 13.40 -26.38 10.30
N LEU A 45 13.09 -27.29 11.22
CA LEU A 45 13.79 -27.38 12.51
C LEU A 45 15.27 -27.80 12.41
N PRO A 46 15.68 -28.71 11.51
CA PRO A 46 17.09 -29.10 11.39
C PRO A 46 18.02 -27.92 11.08
N ALA A 47 17.63 -27.02 10.16
CA ALA A 47 18.44 -25.86 9.82
C ALA A 47 18.53 -24.85 10.98
N LEU A 48 17.41 -24.64 11.70
CA LEU A 48 17.38 -23.79 12.88
C LEU A 48 18.29 -24.34 13.99
N VAL A 49 18.15 -25.62 14.31
CA VAL A 49 18.91 -26.28 15.39
C VAL A 49 20.40 -26.22 15.09
N ARG A 50 20.83 -26.49 13.85
CA ARG A 50 22.23 -26.39 13.45
C ARG A 50 22.79 -24.98 13.66
N PHE A 51 22.08 -23.97 13.17
CA PHE A 51 22.48 -22.57 13.37
C PHE A 51 22.59 -22.21 14.86
N LEU A 52 21.65 -22.66 15.68
CA LEU A 52 21.67 -22.39 17.12
C LEU A 52 22.72 -23.21 17.86
N GLN A 53 23.02 -24.43 17.43
CA GLN A 53 24.09 -25.25 17.99
C GLN A 53 25.46 -24.62 17.76
N ASP A 54 25.70 -24.07 16.58
CA ASP A 54 26.94 -23.36 16.24
C ASP A 54 27.17 -22.11 17.11
N ARG A 55 26.09 -21.46 17.57
CA ARG A 55 26.16 -20.22 18.36
C ARG A 55 26.03 -20.43 19.87
N LEU A 56 25.23 -21.40 20.29
CA LEU A 56 24.79 -21.58 21.68
C LEU A 56 25.26 -22.91 22.28
N GLY A 57 25.79 -23.83 21.48
CA GLY A 57 26.13 -25.19 21.90
C GLY A 57 24.95 -26.17 21.85
N PRO A 58 25.10 -27.39 22.41
CA PRO A 58 24.15 -28.48 22.19
C PRO A 58 22.70 -28.16 22.61
N ILE A 59 21.79 -28.26 21.64
CA ILE A 59 20.35 -28.13 21.84
C ILE A 59 19.74 -29.52 22.07
N LEU A 60 19.02 -29.69 23.18
CA LEU A 60 18.43 -30.98 23.57
C LEU A 60 16.91 -30.99 23.46
N ARG A 61 16.26 -29.83 23.60
CA ARG A 61 14.79 -29.74 23.58
C ARG A 61 14.31 -28.45 22.93
N VAL A 62 13.22 -28.56 22.18
CA VAL A 62 12.50 -27.46 21.56
C VAL A 62 11.06 -27.48 22.06
N GLY A 63 10.61 -26.36 22.62
CA GLY A 63 9.21 -26.08 22.95
C GLY A 63 8.61 -25.16 21.90
N LEU A 64 7.40 -25.42 21.41
CA LEU A 64 6.73 -24.55 20.44
C LEU A 64 5.22 -24.58 20.60
N ASP A 65 4.55 -23.58 20.02
CA ASP A 65 3.10 -23.59 19.86
C ASP A 65 2.70 -24.63 18.79
N THR A 66 2.12 -25.75 19.21
CA THR A 66 1.77 -26.85 18.31
C THR A 66 0.67 -26.48 17.32
N ALA A 67 -0.16 -25.47 17.61
CA ALA A 67 -1.23 -25.05 16.72
C ALA A 67 -0.70 -24.35 15.44
N ALA A 68 0.56 -23.91 15.44
CA ALA A 68 1.17 -23.18 14.34
C ALA A 68 1.85 -24.08 13.28
N TRP A 69 1.85 -25.41 13.43
CA TRP A 69 2.61 -26.35 12.59
C TRP A 69 1.74 -27.49 12.06
N ASP A 70 2.05 -27.97 10.85
CA ASP A 70 1.28 -29.01 10.17
C ASP A 70 1.38 -30.38 10.88
N GLU A 71 2.58 -30.73 11.34
CA GLU A 71 2.87 -31.94 12.12
C GLU A 71 3.99 -31.64 13.13
N VAL A 72 3.81 -32.08 14.38
CA VAL A 72 4.82 -31.90 15.44
C VAL A 72 5.41 -33.25 15.86
N PRO A 73 6.55 -33.68 15.28
CA PRO A 73 7.22 -34.92 15.67
C PRO A 73 7.71 -34.86 17.11
N ALA A 74 7.50 -35.90 17.92
CA ALA A 74 7.98 -35.92 19.31
C ALA A 74 9.51 -35.81 19.42
N HIS A 75 10.24 -36.40 18.47
CA HIS A 75 11.70 -36.42 18.41
C HIS A 75 12.19 -36.22 16.97
N LEU A 76 13.31 -35.50 16.82
CA LEU A 76 14.04 -35.37 15.56
C LEU A 76 15.51 -35.72 15.79
N LEU A 77 16.08 -36.50 14.87
CA LEU A 77 17.51 -36.79 14.83
C LEU A 77 18.18 -35.74 13.95
N ILE A 78 18.98 -34.85 14.54
CA ILE A 78 19.68 -33.77 13.86
C ILE A 78 21.16 -33.92 14.17
N ASP A 79 21.98 -34.13 13.14
CA ASP A 79 23.43 -34.34 13.25
C ASP A 79 23.83 -35.39 14.31
N GLY A 80 23.04 -36.46 14.43
CA GLY A 80 23.28 -37.54 15.40
C GLY A 80 22.79 -37.25 16.83
N CYS A 81 22.23 -36.07 17.10
CA CYS A 81 21.61 -35.72 18.38
C CYS A 81 20.08 -35.84 18.32
N PHE A 82 19.48 -36.48 19.34
CA PHE A 82 18.03 -36.49 19.50
C PHE A 82 17.56 -35.18 20.12
N VAL A 83 16.83 -34.39 19.34
CA VAL A 83 16.15 -33.19 19.80
C VAL A 83 14.71 -33.56 20.13
N ARG A 84 14.33 -33.38 21.39
CA ARG A 84 12.94 -33.56 21.82
C ARG A 84 12.12 -32.33 21.44
N VAL A 85 11.04 -32.51 20.70
CA VAL A 85 10.06 -31.45 20.46
C VAL A 85 8.88 -31.66 21.42
N SER A 86 8.39 -30.57 21.98
CA SER A 86 7.24 -30.60 22.88
C SER A 86 6.38 -29.35 22.67
N GLY A 87 5.08 -29.47 22.94
CA GLY A 87 4.23 -28.30 23.02
C GLY A 87 4.62 -27.38 24.18
N LEU A 88 4.52 -26.07 23.94
CA LEU A 88 4.63 -25.03 24.95
C LEU A 88 3.27 -24.32 25.05
N PRO A 89 2.48 -24.62 26.10
CA PRO A 89 1.16 -24.00 26.27
C PRO A 89 1.29 -22.48 26.43
N ALA A 90 0.33 -21.73 25.87
CA ALA A 90 0.15 -20.29 26.08
C ALA A 90 1.29 -19.36 25.61
N THR A 91 2.14 -19.79 24.68
CA THR A 91 3.15 -18.93 24.03
C THR A 91 3.02 -18.97 22.50
N PRO A 92 1.96 -18.38 21.93
CA PRO A 92 1.78 -18.36 20.48
C PRO A 92 2.95 -17.66 19.78
N ASN A 93 3.23 -18.09 18.55
CA ASN A 93 4.32 -17.54 17.72
C ASN A 93 5.68 -17.51 18.44
N THR A 94 5.93 -18.46 19.35
CA THR A 94 7.18 -18.53 20.10
C THR A 94 7.75 -19.94 20.04
N ILE A 95 9.06 -20.02 19.83
CA ILE A 95 9.82 -21.25 19.97
C ILE A 95 10.82 -21.06 21.12
N ARG A 96 10.84 -22.01 22.05
CA ARG A 96 11.77 -22.06 23.17
C ARG A 96 12.79 -23.16 22.95
N VAL A 97 14.04 -22.80 22.83
CA VAL A 97 15.15 -23.72 22.58
C VAL A 97 15.91 -23.92 23.88
N MET A 98 16.00 -25.16 24.36
CA MET A 98 16.63 -25.50 25.63
C MET A 98 17.93 -26.28 25.39
N ARG A 99 18.96 -25.82 26.08
CA ARG A 99 20.21 -26.56 26.29
C ARG A 99 20.04 -27.44 27.54
N GLY A 100 21.01 -28.32 27.82
CA GLY A 100 21.03 -29.04 29.11
C GLY A 100 20.98 -28.08 30.32
N GLY A 101 20.79 -28.62 31.53
CA GLY A 101 20.98 -27.87 32.78
C GLY A 101 20.09 -26.64 33.05
N HIS A 102 18.99 -26.43 32.31
CA HIS A 102 17.92 -25.41 32.50
C HIS A 102 18.04 -24.06 31.75
N ASP A 103 19.05 -23.85 30.91
CA ASP A 103 19.09 -22.66 30.04
C ASP A 103 18.15 -22.80 28.83
N GLY A 104 17.28 -21.81 28.61
CA GLY A 104 16.41 -21.79 27.44
C GLY A 104 16.27 -20.41 26.80
N PHE A 105 16.42 -20.35 25.49
CA PHE A 105 16.28 -19.16 24.64
C PHE A 105 14.88 -19.11 24.03
N ARG A 106 14.27 -17.93 23.97
CA ARG A 106 12.96 -17.71 23.34
C ARG A 106 13.13 -16.93 22.05
N LEU A 107 12.67 -17.50 20.95
CA LEU A 107 12.65 -16.81 19.66
C LEU A 107 11.19 -16.58 19.25
N LEU A 108 10.93 -15.40 18.69
CA LEU A 108 9.69 -15.11 17.98
C LEU A 108 9.68 -15.89 16.68
N VAL A 109 8.56 -16.56 16.37
CA VAL A 109 8.33 -17.24 15.09
C VAL A 109 7.52 -16.33 14.18
N VAL A 110 8.13 -15.88 13.08
CA VAL A 110 7.45 -15.07 12.05
C VAL A 110 6.68 -16.02 11.13
N PRO A 111 5.38 -15.79 10.84
CA PRO A 111 4.64 -16.62 9.90
C PRO A 111 5.37 -16.77 8.54
N PRO A 112 5.40 -17.97 7.93
CA PRO A 112 6.22 -18.20 6.73
C PRO A 112 5.78 -17.35 5.53
N ARG A 113 4.48 -17.00 5.46
CA ARG A 113 3.89 -16.15 4.41
C ARG A 113 3.99 -14.64 4.66
N SER A 114 4.70 -14.21 5.71
CA SER A 114 4.92 -12.80 5.99
C SER A 114 5.69 -12.10 4.86
N ALA A 115 5.28 -10.88 4.50
CA ALA A 115 6.03 -10.04 3.55
C ALA A 115 7.46 -9.77 4.05
N GLY A 116 8.44 -9.76 3.14
CA GLY A 116 9.86 -9.69 3.51
C GLY A 116 10.27 -8.46 4.33
N SER A 117 9.76 -7.27 3.97
CA SER A 117 10.02 -6.04 4.74
C SER A 117 9.43 -6.09 6.15
N MET A 118 8.25 -6.68 6.29
CA MET A 118 7.57 -6.88 7.56
C MET A 118 8.31 -7.90 8.43
N ALA A 119 8.67 -9.05 7.87
CA ALA A 119 9.47 -10.05 8.56
C ALA A 119 10.78 -9.45 9.07
N ALA A 120 11.48 -8.68 8.23
CA ALA A 120 12.72 -8.01 8.62
C ALA A 120 12.53 -6.97 9.75
N ALA A 121 11.40 -6.25 9.78
CA ALA A 121 11.08 -5.32 10.86
C ALA A 121 10.79 -6.06 12.17
N VAL A 122 9.92 -7.06 12.14
CA VAL A 122 9.58 -7.91 13.29
C VAL A 122 10.82 -8.58 13.88
N MET A 123 11.68 -9.15 13.02
CA MET A 123 12.90 -9.82 13.46
C MET A 123 13.87 -8.86 14.14
N ARG A 124 14.02 -7.63 13.63
CA ARG A 124 14.86 -6.59 14.26
C ARG A 124 14.31 -6.16 15.62
N THR A 125 13.00 -5.95 15.74
CA THR A 125 12.38 -5.56 17.01
C THR A 125 12.55 -6.65 18.07
N ALA A 126 12.30 -7.91 17.70
CA ALA A 126 12.42 -9.05 18.60
C ALA A 126 13.85 -9.31 19.08
N ALA A 127 14.86 -8.95 18.27
CA ALA A 127 16.27 -9.09 18.59
C ALA A 127 16.90 -7.81 19.16
N SER A 128 16.11 -6.80 19.52
CA SER A 128 16.67 -5.58 20.11
C SER A 128 17.05 -5.81 21.58
N THR A 129 18.23 -5.33 21.96
CA THR A 129 18.74 -5.47 23.33
C THR A 129 17.78 -4.79 24.32
N GLY A 130 17.35 -5.51 25.34
CA GLY A 130 16.39 -5.01 26.33
C GLY A 130 14.93 -4.96 25.86
N ASN A 131 14.58 -5.62 24.75
CA ASN A 131 13.18 -5.72 24.31
C ASN A 131 12.28 -6.30 25.42
N THR A 132 11.26 -5.57 25.83
CA THR A 132 10.27 -6.02 26.81
C THR A 132 8.99 -6.57 26.17
N LEU A 133 8.79 -6.35 24.86
CA LEU A 133 7.59 -6.78 24.13
C LEU A 133 7.57 -8.29 23.91
N SER A 134 6.38 -8.88 24.06
CA SER A 134 6.11 -10.28 23.74
C SER A 134 5.99 -10.53 22.23
N ALA A 135 6.08 -11.79 21.82
CA ALA A 135 5.91 -12.16 20.41
C ALA A 135 4.57 -11.70 19.82
N ASN A 136 3.50 -11.77 20.60
CA ASN A 136 2.17 -11.31 20.18
C ASN A 136 2.10 -9.79 20.05
N GLU A 137 2.70 -9.03 20.95
CA GLU A 137 2.68 -7.55 20.85
C GLU A 137 3.49 -7.07 19.66
N ILE A 138 4.62 -7.72 19.36
CA ILE A 138 5.42 -7.43 18.17
C ILE A 138 4.66 -7.80 16.90
N LEU A 139 3.89 -8.90 16.91
CA LEU A 139 3.11 -9.36 15.75
C LEU A 139 1.73 -8.70 15.63
N ALA A 140 1.18 -8.10 16.69
CA ALA A 140 -0.18 -7.55 16.69
C ALA A 140 -0.43 -6.49 15.61
N PRO A 141 0.50 -5.54 15.35
CA PRO A 141 0.39 -4.60 14.22
C PRO A 141 0.36 -5.30 12.85
N PHE A 142 0.79 -6.56 12.80
CA PHE A 142 1.01 -7.33 11.58
C PHE A 142 0.09 -8.55 11.46
N ARG A 143 -0.81 -8.75 12.42
CA ARG A 143 -1.78 -9.83 12.40
C ARG A 143 -2.92 -9.39 11.46
N PRO A 144 -3.20 -10.13 10.38
CA PRO A 144 -4.46 -9.92 9.68
C PRO A 144 -5.59 -10.16 10.69
N LEU A 145 -6.48 -9.17 10.84
CA LEU A 145 -7.65 -9.27 11.70
C LEU A 145 -8.41 -10.58 11.39
N PRO A 146 -9.00 -11.26 12.40
CA PRO A 146 -9.73 -12.50 12.16
C PRO A 146 -10.78 -12.25 11.07
N ARG A 147 -10.75 -13.12 10.06
CA ARG A 147 -11.65 -13.08 8.91
C ARG A 147 -13.09 -12.96 9.40
N SER A 148 -13.74 -11.83 9.15
CA SER A 148 -15.20 -11.82 9.05
C SER A 148 -15.55 -12.58 7.78
N PRO A 149 -16.37 -13.64 7.81
CA PRO A 149 -16.84 -14.27 6.59
C PRO A 149 -17.59 -13.21 5.78
N VAL A 150 -16.98 -12.80 4.69
CA VAL A 150 -17.56 -11.90 3.71
C VAL A 150 -18.79 -12.59 3.13
N THR A 151 -19.96 -11.97 3.29
CA THR A 151 -21.23 -12.60 2.97
C THR A 151 -21.88 -11.84 1.83
N GLY A 152 -21.30 -12.05 0.64
CA GLY A 152 -21.94 -11.76 -0.63
C GLY A 152 -21.59 -10.40 -1.25
N MET A 153 -21.23 -10.46 -2.53
CA MET A 153 -21.15 -9.28 -3.39
C MET A 153 -22.55 -8.95 -3.93
N ARG A 154 -22.97 -7.69 -3.84
CA ARG A 154 -24.27 -7.22 -4.34
C ARG A 154 -24.18 -5.83 -4.97
N PRO A 155 -25.12 -5.43 -5.85
CA PRO A 155 -25.17 -4.05 -6.35
C PRO A 155 -25.33 -3.02 -5.23
N TYR A 156 -24.77 -1.83 -5.45
CA TYR A 156 -24.98 -0.66 -4.59
C TYR A 156 -26.47 -0.32 -4.45
N GLN A 157 -26.87 0.03 -3.22
CA GLN A 157 -28.21 0.54 -2.89
C GLN A 157 -28.09 1.88 -2.17
N ASP A 158 -29.12 2.73 -2.25
CA ASP A 158 -29.08 4.06 -1.63
C ASP A 158 -28.90 4.02 -0.10
N SER A 159 -29.29 2.93 0.55
CA SER A 159 -29.04 2.70 1.98
C SER A 159 -27.55 2.57 2.33
N ASP A 160 -26.69 2.25 1.34
CA ASP A 160 -25.25 2.08 1.54
C ASP A 160 -24.49 3.39 1.49
N SER A 161 -25.14 4.48 1.03
CA SER A 161 -24.49 5.77 0.75
C SER A 161 -23.61 6.24 1.90
N ALA A 162 -24.12 6.23 3.13
CA ALA A 162 -23.38 6.68 4.31
C ALA A 162 -22.12 5.83 4.58
N ALA A 163 -22.22 4.50 4.43
CA ALA A 163 -21.10 3.59 4.67
C ALA A 163 -20.04 3.68 3.55
N VAL A 164 -20.48 3.86 2.30
CA VAL A 164 -19.59 4.08 1.16
C VAL A 164 -18.84 5.41 1.29
N LEU A 165 -19.52 6.49 1.70
CA LEU A 165 -18.86 7.77 1.99
C LEU A 165 -17.81 7.63 3.09
N ALA A 166 -18.12 6.89 4.17
CA ALA A 166 -17.16 6.62 5.23
C ALA A 166 -15.94 5.83 4.76
N LEU A 167 -16.13 4.84 3.86
CA LEU A 167 -15.03 4.09 3.24
C LEU A 167 -14.13 5.00 2.38
N ILE A 168 -14.73 5.86 1.56
CA ILE A 168 -13.99 6.80 0.70
C ILE A 168 -13.21 7.78 1.57
N ASP A 169 -13.84 8.33 2.61
CA ASP A 169 -13.23 9.31 3.51
C ASP A 169 -12.12 8.71 4.38
N ALA A 170 -12.16 7.42 4.69
CA ALA A 170 -11.10 6.72 5.40
C ALA A 170 -9.82 6.59 4.57
N ASP A 171 -9.94 6.48 3.24
CA ASP A 171 -8.82 6.41 2.30
C ASP A 171 -8.42 7.81 1.75
N ARG A 172 -8.98 8.88 2.33
CA ARG A 172 -8.78 10.26 1.86
C ARG A 172 -7.36 10.74 2.17
N LEU A 173 -6.68 11.24 1.14
CA LEU A 173 -5.38 11.90 1.30
C LEU A 173 -5.51 13.21 2.09
N PRO A 174 -4.50 13.56 2.91
CA PRO A 174 -4.42 14.84 3.61
C PRO A 174 -4.66 16.03 2.68
N GLY A 175 -5.47 16.99 3.13
CA GLY A 175 -5.78 18.22 2.40
C GLY A 175 -6.98 18.14 1.46
N ARG A 176 -7.46 16.95 1.07
CA ARG A 176 -8.67 16.85 0.23
C ARG A 176 -9.94 17.13 1.02
N PRO A 177 -10.98 17.75 0.44
CA PRO A 177 -12.29 17.83 1.08
C PRO A 177 -12.92 16.43 1.24
N PRO A 178 -13.80 16.23 2.24
CA PRO A 178 -14.56 14.99 2.37
C PRO A 178 -15.45 14.76 1.15
N CYS A 179 -15.67 13.49 0.81
CA CYS A 179 -16.56 13.12 -0.28
C CYS A 179 -18.02 13.46 0.11
N THR A 180 -18.74 14.21 -0.73
CA THR A 180 -20.15 14.54 -0.48
C THR A 180 -21.08 13.55 -1.16
N SER A 181 -22.35 13.47 -0.73
CA SER A 181 -23.35 12.61 -1.38
C SER A 181 -23.62 13.01 -2.83
N GLN A 182 -23.60 14.31 -3.15
CA GLN A 182 -23.75 14.80 -4.52
C GLN A 182 -22.62 14.30 -5.41
N MET A 183 -21.41 14.43 -4.90
CA MET A 183 -20.18 13.89 -5.46
C MET A 183 -20.33 12.39 -5.74
N LEU A 184 -20.61 11.57 -4.72
CA LEU A 184 -20.86 10.13 -4.91
C LEU A 184 -21.95 9.84 -5.97
N GLY A 185 -23.05 10.60 -5.97
CA GLY A 185 -24.10 10.49 -6.98
C GLY A 185 -23.63 10.73 -8.41
N GLN A 186 -22.75 11.72 -8.64
CA GLN A 186 -22.14 11.97 -9.95
C GLN A 186 -21.23 10.82 -10.39
N ALA A 187 -20.47 10.22 -9.46
CA ALA A 187 -19.63 9.05 -9.76
C ALA A 187 -20.46 7.82 -10.13
N LEU A 188 -21.54 7.57 -9.38
CA LEU A 188 -22.48 6.47 -9.64
C LEU A 188 -23.21 6.64 -10.98
N ALA A 189 -23.52 7.88 -11.36
CA ALA A 189 -24.16 8.18 -12.64
C ALA A 189 -23.16 8.20 -13.82
N GLY A 190 -21.85 8.28 -13.55
CA GLY A 190 -20.82 8.44 -14.57
C GLY A 190 -20.80 9.83 -15.23
N THR A 191 -21.45 10.84 -14.63
CA THR A 191 -21.65 12.18 -15.22
C THR A 191 -20.46 13.12 -15.05
N ALA A 192 -19.45 12.73 -14.27
CA ALA A 192 -18.20 13.49 -14.11
C ALA A 192 -17.16 13.20 -15.21
N ARG A 193 -17.51 12.42 -16.24
CA ARG A 193 -16.61 11.99 -17.32
C ARG A 193 -16.53 13.06 -18.41
N HIS A 194 -15.33 13.35 -18.88
CA HIS A 194 -15.06 14.03 -20.15
C HIS A 194 -14.03 13.17 -20.92
N ASP A 195 -14.05 13.23 -22.25
CA ASP A 195 -13.06 12.66 -23.21
C ASP A 195 -11.65 12.44 -22.59
N PRO A 196 -11.06 11.21 -22.59
CA PRO A 196 -11.38 10.00 -23.39
C PRO A 196 -12.32 8.97 -22.74
N TRP A 197 -13.11 9.37 -21.74
CA TRP A 197 -13.95 8.46 -20.95
C TRP A 197 -15.39 8.29 -21.47
N ASP A 198 -15.73 8.92 -22.60
CA ASP A 198 -17.08 8.97 -23.18
C ASP A 198 -17.52 7.62 -23.78
N ASP A 199 -16.57 6.78 -24.17
CA ASP A 199 -16.79 5.46 -24.79
C ASP A 199 -17.03 4.33 -23.79
N LEU A 200 -17.06 4.63 -22.49
CA LEU A 200 -17.35 3.65 -21.45
C LEU A 200 -18.85 3.42 -21.28
N ASP A 201 -19.21 2.18 -20.94
CA ASP A 201 -20.52 1.86 -20.38
C ASP A 201 -20.75 2.62 -19.06
N PRO A 202 -22.03 2.82 -18.65
CA PRO A 202 -22.34 3.34 -17.33
C PRO A 202 -21.61 2.55 -16.23
N PRO A 203 -21.02 3.24 -15.25
CA PRO A 203 -20.28 2.57 -14.18
C PRO A 203 -21.21 1.66 -13.38
N ARG A 204 -20.70 0.46 -13.08
CA ARG A 204 -21.34 -0.47 -12.16
C ARG A 204 -20.60 -0.41 -10.85
N THR A 205 -21.35 -0.24 -9.77
CA THR A 205 -20.80 -0.19 -8.42
C THR A 205 -21.41 -1.32 -7.60
N ASP A 206 -20.54 -2.20 -7.12
CA ASP A 206 -20.90 -3.35 -6.29
C ASP A 206 -20.29 -3.20 -4.90
N ILE A 207 -21.01 -3.72 -3.92
CA ILE A 207 -20.73 -3.67 -2.50
C ILE A 207 -20.41 -5.07 -2.02
N LEU A 208 -19.32 -5.15 -1.26
CA LEU A 208 -18.96 -6.32 -0.49
C LEU A 208 -19.52 -6.15 0.92
N ALA A 209 -20.45 -7.02 1.30
CA ALA A 209 -21.04 -7.01 2.64
C ALA A 209 -20.39 -8.07 3.54
N ASP A 210 -20.29 -7.78 4.84
CA ASP A 210 -19.93 -8.78 5.85
C ASP A 210 -21.12 -9.67 6.22
N ALA A 211 -20.91 -10.63 7.13
CA ALA A 211 -21.96 -11.53 7.61
C ALA A 211 -23.15 -10.84 8.30
N ASP A 212 -22.96 -9.62 8.81
CA ASP A 212 -24.01 -8.82 9.43
C ASP A 212 -24.73 -7.93 8.38
N GLY A 213 -24.37 -8.04 7.10
CA GLY A 213 -24.90 -7.22 6.02
C GLY A 213 -24.33 -5.80 5.99
N ARG A 214 -23.29 -5.50 6.79
CA ARG A 214 -22.62 -4.20 6.78
C ARG A 214 -21.67 -4.10 5.59
N VAL A 215 -21.54 -2.89 5.06
CA VAL A 215 -20.62 -2.60 3.96
C VAL A 215 -19.17 -2.76 4.44
N ALA A 216 -18.49 -3.80 3.95
CA ALA A 216 -17.07 -4.07 4.22
C ALA A 216 -16.16 -3.46 3.14
N GLY A 217 -16.67 -3.32 1.92
CA GLY A 217 -15.94 -2.71 0.81
C GLY A 217 -16.83 -2.37 -0.37
N VAL A 218 -16.28 -1.60 -1.30
CA VAL A 218 -16.97 -1.13 -2.51
C VAL A 218 -16.00 -1.11 -3.69
N VAL A 219 -16.50 -1.48 -4.86
CA VAL A 219 -15.75 -1.38 -6.12
C VAL A 219 -16.65 -0.84 -7.22
N SER A 220 -16.10 0.08 -8.01
CA SER A 220 -16.74 0.62 -9.20
C SER A 220 -15.91 0.33 -10.44
N TYR A 221 -16.56 -0.17 -11.47
CA TYR A 221 -15.92 -0.59 -12.71
C TYR A 221 -16.82 -0.34 -13.92
N ALA A 222 -16.21 -0.20 -15.10
CA ALA A 222 -16.90 -0.01 -16.37
C ALA A 222 -16.09 -0.68 -17.49
N ALA A 223 -16.76 -1.19 -18.52
CA ALA A 223 -16.11 -1.66 -19.74
C ALA A 223 -16.27 -0.61 -20.84
N HIS A 224 -15.37 -0.59 -21.81
CA HIS A 224 -15.62 0.11 -23.06
C HIS A 224 -16.81 -0.51 -23.80
N ARG A 225 -17.60 0.32 -24.49
CA ARG A 225 -18.77 -0.11 -25.29
C ARG A 225 -18.40 -1.10 -26.39
N ASP A 226 -17.21 -0.95 -26.97
CA ASP A 226 -16.64 -1.86 -27.97
C ASP A 226 -15.98 -3.11 -27.35
N ARG A 227 -15.96 -3.20 -26.01
CA ARG A 227 -15.30 -4.24 -25.21
C ARG A 227 -13.79 -4.35 -25.45
N SER A 228 -13.14 -3.29 -25.91
CA SER A 228 -11.69 -3.25 -26.11
C SER A 228 -10.89 -3.21 -24.81
N ALA A 229 -11.49 -2.76 -23.70
CA ALA A 229 -10.84 -2.66 -22.40
C ALA A 229 -11.85 -2.61 -21.24
N GLY A 230 -11.39 -3.00 -20.05
CA GLY A 230 -12.08 -2.82 -18.78
C GLY A 230 -11.40 -1.78 -17.90
N HIS A 231 -12.17 -1.09 -17.06
CA HIS A 231 -11.67 -0.09 -16.12
C HIS A 231 -12.18 -0.36 -14.71
N ILE A 232 -11.28 -0.49 -13.75
CA ILE A 232 -11.56 -0.35 -12.32
C ILE A 232 -11.38 1.13 -12.00
N LEU A 233 -12.51 1.82 -11.77
CA LEU A 233 -12.56 3.26 -11.59
C LEU A 233 -12.08 3.67 -10.21
N TRP A 234 -12.63 3.01 -9.19
CA TRP A 234 -12.28 3.21 -7.78
C TRP A 234 -12.69 1.98 -6.97
N LEU A 235 -11.98 1.73 -5.88
CA LEU A 235 -12.30 0.68 -4.92
C LEU A 235 -11.85 1.10 -3.52
N HIS A 236 -12.61 0.73 -2.50
CA HIS A 236 -12.30 1.03 -1.10
C HIS A 236 -12.66 -0.17 -0.22
N GLY A 237 -11.77 -0.52 0.70
CA GLY A 237 -11.92 -1.70 1.56
C GLY A 237 -11.06 -1.62 2.82
N HIS A 238 -10.76 -0.40 3.29
CA HIS A 238 -9.92 -0.12 4.47
C HIS A 238 -8.55 -0.82 4.48
N GLU A 239 -7.98 -1.09 3.29
CA GLU A 239 -6.74 -1.85 3.15
C GLU A 239 -6.76 -3.23 3.82
N VAL A 240 -7.94 -3.84 3.96
CA VAL A 240 -8.08 -5.23 4.42
C VAL A 240 -7.85 -6.17 3.25
N LEU A 241 -6.79 -6.99 3.34
CA LEU A 241 -6.33 -7.86 2.24
C LEU A 241 -7.45 -8.68 1.61
N ASP A 242 -8.20 -9.44 2.40
CA ASP A 242 -9.24 -10.35 1.90
C ASP A 242 -10.37 -9.56 1.20
N VAL A 243 -10.79 -8.42 1.77
CA VAL A 243 -11.81 -7.53 1.19
C VAL A 243 -11.36 -7.00 -0.16
N VAL A 244 -10.13 -6.46 -0.21
CA VAL A 244 -9.57 -5.88 -1.44
C VAL A 244 -9.34 -6.95 -2.51
N GLU A 245 -8.88 -8.14 -2.12
CA GLU A 245 -8.71 -9.28 -3.04
C GLU A 245 -10.05 -9.72 -3.64
N ASP A 246 -11.10 -9.82 -2.82
CA ASP A 246 -12.44 -10.18 -3.26
C ASP A 246 -13.04 -9.11 -4.20
N LEU A 247 -12.86 -7.82 -3.89
CA LEU A 247 -13.30 -6.71 -4.74
C LEU A 247 -12.60 -6.73 -6.11
N VAL A 248 -11.26 -6.88 -6.14
CA VAL A 248 -10.49 -6.93 -7.38
C VAL A 248 -10.84 -8.17 -8.20
N ARG A 249 -10.93 -9.34 -7.56
CA ARG A 249 -11.30 -10.60 -8.22
C ARG A 249 -12.70 -10.51 -8.84
N HIS A 250 -13.66 -9.93 -8.12
CA HIS A 250 -15.01 -9.70 -8.62
C HIS A 250 -15.02 -8.76 -9.82
N ALA A 251 -14.35 -7.61 -9.74
CA ALA A 251 -14.28 -6.67 -10.85
C ALA A 251 -13.68 -7.30 -12.11
N LEU A 252 -12.58 -8.06 -11.98
CA LEU A 252 -11.97 -8.78 -13.10
C LEU A 252 -12.91 -9.84 -13.70
N HIS A 253 -13.62 -10.60 -12.85
CA HIS A 253 -14.60 -11.58 -13.32
C HIS A 253 -15.73 -10.91 -14.13
N ARG A 254 -16.17 -9.73 -13.72
CA ARG A 254 -17.25 -8.97 -14.38
C ARG A 254 -16.80 -8.26 -15.66
N LEU A 255 -15.54 -7.82 -15.73
CA LEU A 255 -14.95 -7.19 -16.92
C LEU A 255 -14.55 -8.21 -17.99
N GLY A 256 -14.40 -9.48 -17.64
CA GLY A 256 -14.00 -10.55 -18.57
C GLY A 256 -12.47 -10.71 -18.65
N GLY A 257 -12.00 -11.95 -18.79
CA GLY A 257 -10.59 -12.29 -18.63
C GLY A 257 -9.67 -12.05 -19.84
N GLY A 258 -10.23 -11.73 -21.01
CA GLY A 258 -9.50 -11.67 -22.28
C GLY A 258 -8.96 -10.29 -22.67
N GLU A 259 -9.47 -9.22 -22.07
CA GLU A 259 -9.21 -7.83 -22.48
C GLU A 259 -8.33 -7.10 -21.46
N PRO A 260 -7.66 -6.00 -21.85
CA PRO A 260 -6.79 -5.28 -20.95
C PRO A 260 -7.66 -4.58 -19.91
N VAL A 261 -7.23 -4.67 -18.64
CA VAL A 261 -7.94 -4.00 -17.55
C VAL A 261 -7.06 -2.91 -16.98
N HIS A 262 -7.56 -1.69 -17.00
CA HIS A 262 -6.92 -0.53 -16.43
C HIS A 262 -7.49 -0.28 -15.03
N ALA A 263 -6.66 0.03 -14.05
CA ALA A 263 -7.09 0.36 -12.71
C ALA A 263 -6.49 1.69 -12.29
N PHE A 264 -7.32 2.57 -11.71
CA PHE A 264 -6.90 3.90 -11.28
C PHE A 264 -6.19 4.67 -12.41
N THR A 265 -6.90 4.86 -13.51
CA THR A 265 -6.40 5.54 -14.72
C THR A 265 -7.13 6.84 -15.03
N ALA A 266 -8.11 7.25 -14.21
CA ALA A 266 -8.87 8.48 -14.40
C ALA A 266 -7.95 9.72 -14.45
N ALA A 267 -8.39 10.83 -15.05
CA ALA A 267 -7.61 12.07 -15.04
C ALA A 267 -7.57 12.69 -13.63
N PRO A 268 -6.43 13.28 -13.18
CA PRO A 268 -6.33 13.93 -11.88
C PRO A 268 -7.42 15.00 -11.73
N GLY A 269 -8.18 14.97 -10.63
CA GLY A 269 -9.21 15.97 -10.35
C GLY A 269 -10.62 15.68 -10.86
N GLN A 270 -10.82 14.63 -11.65
CA GLN A 270 -12.15 14.26 -12.10
C GLN A 270 -12.81 13.28 -11.14
N GLY A 271 -13.83 13.77 -10.46
CA GLY A 271 -14.73 12.97 -9.65
C GLY A 271 -14.38 12.86 -8.17
N PRO A 272 -15.23 12.18 -7.41
CA PRO A 272 -15.33 12.37 -5.98
C PRO A 272 -14.69 11.30 -5.11
N ALA A 273 -14.23 10.20 -5.73
CA ALA A 273 -13.89 8.95 -5.06
C ALA A 273 -12.40 8.57 -5.15
N GLY A 274 -11.50 9.55 -5.15
CA GLY A 274 -10.06 9.27 -5.08
C GLY A 274 -9.24 10.02 -6.12
N PRO A 275 -7.90 9.96 -6.02
CA PRO A 275 -7.05 10.49 -7.07
C PRO A 275 -7.23 9.62 -8.31
N ALA A 276 -6.96 10.20 -9.46
CA ALA A 276 -6.71 9.55 -10.74
C ALA A 276 -5.92 8.24 -10.76
N ALA A 277 -5.24 7.95 -9.66
CA ALA A 277 -4.20 6.98 -9.49
C ALA A 277 -4.20 6.55 -8.01
N LEU A 278 -3.75 5.31 -7.75
CA LEU A 278 -3.76 4.75 -6.41
C LEU A 278 -2.66 5.41 -5.56
N PRO A 279 -2.96 6.00 -4.38
CA PRO A 279 -1.96 6.48 -3.43
C PRO A 279 -1.23 5.31 -2.77
N THR A 280 -0.09 4.92 -3.32
CA THR A 280 0.56 3.64 -2.97
C THR A 280 1.18 3.60 -1.58
N GLY A 281 1.50 4.75 -1.00
CA GLY A 281 1.99 4.89 0.37
C GLY A 281 0.87 4.70 1.39
N HIS A 282 -0.29 5.35 1.19
CA HIS A 282 -1.45 5.21 2.06
C HIS A 282 -2.26 3.94 1.78
N ARG A 283 -2.11 3.34 0.59
CA ARG A 283 -2.84 2.13 0.15
C ARG A 283 -1.92 0.98 -0.30
N PRO A 284 -1.04 0.48 0.58
CA PRO A 284 -0.04 -0.52 0.22
C PRO A 284 -0.62 -1.93 0.01
N VAL A 285 -1.77 -2.26 0.60
CA VAL A 285 -2.44 -3.56 0.42
C VAL A 285 -3.13 -3.58 -0.93
N THR A 286 -3.87 -2.51 -1.28
CA THR A 286 -4.48 -2.38 -2.61
C THR A 286 -3.44 -2.47 -3.72
N ARG A 287 -2.29 -1.82 -3.55
CA ARG A 287 -1.17 -1.94 -4.50
C ARG A 287 -0.74 -3.39 -4.69
N LYS A 288 -0.44 -4.10 -3.58
CA LYS A 288 0.05 -5.48 -3.64
C LYS A 288 -0.97 -6.44 -4.26
N VAL A 289 -2.25 -6.25 -3.97
CA VAL A 289 -3.32 -7.06 -4.57
C VAL A 289 -3.39 -6.85 -6.07
N LEU A 290 -3.31 -5.61 -6.55
CA LEU A 290 -3.28 -5.33 -7.99
C LEU A 290 -2.05 -5.96 -8.66
N GLU A 291 -0.85 -5.78 -8.09
CA GLU A 291 0.38 -6.39 -8.60
C GLU A 291 0.27 -7.92 -8.66
N HIS A 292 -0.30 -8.55 -7.62
CA HIS A 292 -0.52 -10.00 -7.59
C HIS A 292 -1.58 -10.48 -8.60
N ALA A 293 -2.59 -9.64 -8.90
CA ALA A 293 -3.58 -9.90 -9.92
C ALA A 293 -3.06 -9.69 -11.36
N GLY A 294 -1.77 -9.35 -11.53
CA GLY A 294 -1.11 -9.18 -12.82
C GLY A 294 -1.17 -7.77 -13.39
N PHE A 295 -1.53 -6.77 -12.57
CA PHE A 295 -1.44 -5.39 -12.99
C PHE A 295 0.01 -4.88 -12.91
N VAL A 296 0.39 -4.08 -13.90
CA VAL A 296 1.69 -3.43 -14.00
C VAL A 296 1.50 -1.92 -13.88
N ALA A 297 2.36 -1.24 -13.12
CA ALA A 297 2.37 0.21 -13.01
C ALA A 297 2.65 0.86 -14.38
N ARG A 298 1.90 1.92 -14.72
CA ARG A 298 2.02 2.65 -16.00
C ARG A 298 2.54 4.05 -15.81
N SER A 299 1.72 4.88 -15.17
CA SER A 299 1.99 6.29 -14.95
C SER A 299 2.10 6.55 -13.47
N SER A 300 2.91 7.52 -13.11
CA SER A 300 3.09 7.85 -11.70
C SER A 300 3.25 9.34 -11.49
N TRP A 301 2.63 9.83 -10.42
CA TRP A 301 2.60 11.23 -10.03
C TRP A 301 2.88 11.34 -8.55
N ARG A 302 3.48 12.44 -8.10
CA ARG A 302 3.66 12.72 -6.68
C ARG A 302 2.56 13.67 -6.21
N TYR A 303 1.96 13.33 -5.08
CA TYR A 303 1.00 14.17 -4.39
C TYR A 303 1.75 15.06 -3.40
N LEU A 304 1.81 16.35 -3.73
CA LEU A 304 2.46 17.36 -2.91
C LEU A 304 1.42 18.20 -2.18
N ARG A 305 1.70 18.56 -0.94
CA ARG A 305 0.82 19.39 -0.12
C ARG A 305 1.62 20.47 0.59
N ARG A 306 1.05 21.68 0.62
CA ARG A 306 1.55 22.83 1.35
C ARG A 306 0.46 23.39 2.26
N THR A 307 0.83 23.68 3.50
CA THR A 307 -0.03 24.34 4.49
C THR A 307 0.54 25.68 4.96
N THR A 308 1.86 25.85 4.82
CA THR A 308 2.56 27.10 5.15
C THR A 308 2.58 28.05 3.96
N PRO A 309 2.47 29.37 4.19
CA PRO A 309 2.66 30.34 3.12
C PRO A 309 4.04 30.19 2.50
N CYS A 310 4.13 30.49 1.21
CA CYS A 310 5.43 30.68 0.57
C CYS A 310 6.17 31.82 1.29
N ASP A 311 7.50 31.72 1.43
CA ASP A 311 8.27 32.79 2.06
C ASP A 311 8.06 34.10 1.25
N PRO A 312 7.60 35.20 1.87
CA PRO A 312 7.34 36.47 1.19
C PRO A 312 8.59 37.10 0.55
N ARG A 313 9.80 36.59 0.82
CA ARG A 313 11.03 36.95 0.09
C ARG A 313 11.07 36.29 -1.29
N ALA A 314 10.08 36.54 -2.13
CA ALA A 314 10.21 36.27 -3.54
C ALA A 314 11.21 37.28 -4.16
N PRO A 315 12.15 36.82 -5.00
CA PRO A 315 12.91 37.76 -5.84
C PRO A 315 11.93 38.54 -6.73
N ALA A 316 12.36 39.71 -7.22
CA ALA A 316 11.63 40.49 -8.22
C ALA A 316 11.63 39.70 -9.55
N GLY A 317 10.78 38.69 -9.61
CA GLY A 317 10.68 37.78 -10.75
C GLY A 317 10.02 38.44 -11.96
N PRO A 318 10.04 37.75 -13.11
CA PRO A 318 9.39 38.21 -14.34
C PRO A 318 7.87 38.40 -14.16
N ALA A 319 7.28 39.24 -15.01
CA ALA A 319 5.85 39.53 -14.95
C ALA A 319 5.02 38.27 -15.25
N VAL A 320 4.18 37.86 -14.29
CA VAL A 320 3.21 36.78 -14.44
C VAL A 320 1.88 37.36 -14.87
N GLU A 321 1.38 36.94 -16.03
CA GLU A 321 0.04 37.23 -16.51
C GLU A 321 -0.96 36.26 -15.86
N VAL A 322 -2.06 36.78 -15.31
CA VAL A 322 -3.12 35.97 -14.68
C VAL A 322 -4.38 36.10 -15.52
N ILE A 323 -4.82 34.98 -16.10
CA ILE A 323 -5.97 34.89 -17.00
C ILE A 323 -7.05 34.06 -16.31
N ALA A 324 -8.31 34.50 -16.33
CA ALA A 324 -9.40 33.70 -15.78
C ALA A 324 -9.59 32.40 -16.59
N SER A 325 -9.71 31.27 -15.91
CA SER A 325 -10.01 29.97 -16.52
C SER A 325 -11.41 29.50 -16.11
N SER A 326 -12.15 28.94 -17.07
CA SER A 326 -13.45 28.29 -16.84
C SER A 326 -13.35 26.78 -16.67
N THR A 327 -12.19 26.19 -16.97
CA THR A 327 -12.02 24.73 -17.04
C THR A 327 -10.61 24.31 -16.61
N PRO A 328 -10.37 24.07 -15.31
CA PRO A 328 -11.29 24.24 -14.18
C PRO A 328 -11.53 25.72 -13.84
N PRO A 329 -12.63 26.05 -13.13
CA PRO A 329 -12.87 27.40 -12.61
C PRO A 329 -11.68 27.87 -11.76
N GLY A 330 -11.10 29.01 -12.10
CA GLY A 330 -9.93 29.57 -11.43
C GLY A 330 -9.13 30.47 -12.35
N TRP A 331 -7.80 30.27 -12.36
CA TRP A 331 -6.85 31.15 -13.03
C TRP A 331 -5.77 30.35 -13.75
N TRP A 332 -5.48 30.74 -14.98
CA TRP A 332 -4.30 30.32 -15.73
C TRP A 332 -3.23 31.40 -15.57
N LEU A 333 -2.13 31.04 -14.94
CA LEU A 333 -0.97 31.88 -14.72
C LEU A 333 0.06 31.54 -15.79
N LYS A 334 0.48 32.55 -16.53
CA LYS A 334 1.50 32.43 -17.57
C LYS A 334 2.62 33.42 -17.29
N ALA A 335 3.82 32.90 -17.16
CA ALA A 335 5.00 33.74 -17.02
C ALA A 335 5.70 33.80 -18.39
N ARG A 336 5.92 35.02 -18.89
CA ARG A 336 6.53 35.28 -20.21
C ARG A 336 7.87 35.97 -20.00
N ASP A 337 8.95 35.29 -20.38
CA ASP A 337 10.24 35.92 -20.63
C ASP A 337 10.57 35.83 -22.14
N ASP A 338 11.51 36.63 -22.63
CA ASP A 338 11.84 36.77 -24.06
C ASP A 338 12.27 35.43 -24.72
N ASP A 339 12.72 34.44 -23.94
CA ASP A 339 13.15 33.10 -24.41
C ASP A 339 12.46 31.90 -23.73
N ALA A 340 11.57 32.09 -22.74
CA ALA A 340 10.95 30.98 -21.98
C ALA A 340 9.46 31.21 -21.67
N SER A 341 8.67 30.13 -21.68
CA SER A 341 7.25 30.15 -21.27
C SER A 341 6.98 29.02 -20.29
N ALA A 342 6.51 29.38 -19.10
CA ALA A 342 5.99 28.45 -18.11
C ALA A 342 4.53 28.78 -17.80
N GLU A 343 3.76 27.74 -17.55
CA GLU A 343 2.34 27.84 -17.25
C GLU A 343 1.95 27.05 -16.01
N LEU A 344 0.92 27.55 -15.33
CA LEU A 344 0.30 26.94 -14.18
C LEU A 344 -1.19 27.26 -14.21
N VAL A 345 -2.06 26.32 -13.84
CA VAL A 345 -3.49 26.57 -13.66
C VAL A 345 -3.86 26.40 -12.19
N ALA A 346 -4.23 27.48 -11.52
CA ALA A 346 -4.73 27.45 -10.15
C ALA A 346 -6.26 27.36 -10.17
N GLN A 347 -6.83 26.34 -9.53
CA GLN A 347 -8.27 26.24 -9.36
C GLN A 347 -8.75 27.08 -8.18
N GLU A 348 -9.93 27.67 -8.31
CA GLU A 348 -10.60 28.37 -7.21
C GLU A 348 -10.75 27.47 -5.96
N PRO A 349 -10.45 27.98 -4.75
CA PRO A 349 -10.42 27.14 -3.56
C PRO A 349 -11.79 26.52 -3.23
N ILE A 350 -11.84 25.19 -3.10
CA ILE A 350 -13.04 24.48 -2.66
C ILE A 350 -12.86 24.09 -1.19
N GLY A 351 -13.64 24.70 -0.30
CA GLY A 351 -13.56 24.42 1.14
C GLY A 351 -12.19 24.77 1.75
N GLY A 352 -11.52 25.79 1.22
CA GLY A 352 -10.18 26.21 1.65
C GLY A 352 -9.02 25.45 1.01
N LEU A 353 -9.28 24.50 0.11
CA LEU A 353 -8.23 23.81 -0.65
C LEU A 353 -8.05 24.46 -2.03
N GLY A 354 -6.86 25.01 -2.27
CA GLY A 354 -6.40 25.35 -3.61
C GLY A 354 -5.76 24.16 -4.31
N VAL A 355 -6.03 23.98 -5.61
CA VAL A 355 -5.42 22.93 -6.42
C VAL A 355 -4.63 23.56 -7.56
N LEU A 356 -3.37 23.18 -7.69
CA LEU A 356 -2.52 23.57 -8.80
C LEU A 356 -2.53 22.45 -9.85
N TRP A 357 -2.95 22.80 -11.06
CA TRP A 357 -3.01 21.98 -12.25
C TRP A 357 -1.96 22.44 -13.27
N TRP A 358 -1.59 21.55 -14.19
CA TRP A 358 -0.75 21.84 -15.36
C TRP A 358 0.43 22.77 -15.06
N PHE A 359 1.34 22.31 -14.21
CA PHE A 359 2.57 23.03 -13.89
C PHE A 359 3.70 22.50 -14.78
N GLY A 360 4.27 23.36 -15.62
CA GLY A 360 5.44 23.03 -16.41
C GLY A 360 5.91 24.15 -17.33
N ALA A 361 7.19 24.08 -17.70
CA ALA A 361 7.77 24.90 -18.75
C ALA A 361 7.63 24.24 -20.14
N VAL A 362 7.46 25.04 -21.18
CA VAL A 362 7.49 24.57 -22.57
C VAL A 362 8.85 23.93 -22.86
N ALA A 363 8.85 22.77 -23.51
CA ALA A 363 10.00 21.90 -23.71
C ALA A 363 11.26 22.66 -24.18
N GLY A 364 12.36 22.52 -23.43
CA GLY A 364 13.68 23.08 -23.74
C GLY A 364 14.12 24.26 -22.88
N HIS A 365 13.24 24.86 -22.07
CA HIS A 365 13.55 26.07 -21.28
C HIS A 365 13.01 25.96 -19.84
N ALA A 366 13.52 24.99 -19.08
CA ALA A 366 13.26 24.89 -17.64
C ALA A 366 13.98 26.03 -16.91
N ASP A 367 13.25 27.10 -16.61
CA ASP A 367 13.73 28.21 -15.79
C ASP A 367 13.14 28.10 -14.38
N GLU A 368 13.97 27.68 -13.42
CA GLU A 368 13.58 27.54 -12.02
C GLU A 368 13.12 28.86 -11.39
N GLU A 369 13.56 30.02 -11.88
CA GLU A 369 13.14 31.33 -11.38
C GLU A 369 11.73 31.67 -11.85
N LEU A 370 11.42 31.41 -13.11
CA LEU A 370 10.09 31.56 -13.71
C LEU A 370 9.06 30.64 -13.03
N GLU A 371 9.43 29.38 -12.85
CA GLU A 371 8.62 28.37 -12.17
C GLU A 371 8.36 28.74 -10.68
N ARG A 372 9.37 29.29 -10.00
CA ARG A 372 9.22 29.78 -8.62
C ARG A 372 8.31 30.99 -8.53
N ALA A 373 8.41 31.93 -9.49
CA ALA A 373 7.53 33.09 -9.57
C ALA A 373 6.05 32.67 -9.76
N LEU A 374 5.79 31.68 -10.62
CA LEU A 374 4.46 31.10 -10.79
C LEU A 374 3.91 30.48 -9.50
N LEU A 375 4.70 29.65 -8.81
CA LEU A 375 4.27 29.01 -7.55
C LEU A 375 3.99 30.04 -6.44
N PHE A 376 4.76 31.14 -6.40
CA PHE A 376 4.55 32.23 -5.46
C PHE A 376 3.27 33.02 -5.78
N GLN A 377 3.11 33.44 -7.03
CA GLN A 377 1.93 34.19 -7.47
C GLN A 377 0.65 33.36 -7.29
N ALA A 378 0.71 32.06 -7.57
CA ALA A 378 -0.39 31.14 -7.33
C ALA A 378 -0.74 31.01 -5.84
N ASP A 379 0.26 30.94 -4.94
CA ASP A 379 0.01 30.90 -3.49
C ASP A 379 -0.69 32.16 -3.01
N ALA A 380 -0.19 33.34 -3.42
CA ALA A 380 -0.77 34.62 -3.06
C ALA A 380 -2.23 34.72 -3.52
N LEU A 381 -2.48 34.35 -4.78
CA LEU A 381 -3.82 34.38 -5.37
C LEU A 381 -4.78 33.41 -4.68
N LEU A 382 -4.36 32.17 -4.44
CA LEU A 382 -5.17 31.17 -3.75
C LEU A 382 -5.50 31.60 -2.32
N ARG A 383 -4.55 32.18 -1.59
CA ARG A 383 -4.74 32.67 -0.21
C ARG A 383 -5.66 33.88 -0.13
N GLU A 384 -5.54 34.81 -1.08
CA GLU A 384 -6.48 35.94 -1.19
C GLU A 384 -7.93 35.44 -1.34
N HIS A 385 -8.11 34.32 -2.05
CA HIS A 385 -9.41 33.68 -2.26
C HIS A 385 -9.74 32.62 -1.19
N GLY A 386 -9.07 32.65 -0.04
CA GLY A 386 -9.41 31.86 1.15
C GLY A 386 -8.84 30.44 1.19
N ALA A 387 -7.84 30.12 0.35
CA ALA A 387 -7.12 28.85 0.50
C ALA A 387 -6.29 28.83 1.79
N SER A 388 -6.53 27.83 2.63
CA SER A 388 -5.68 27.49 3.77
C SER A 388 -4.61 26.47 3.41
N GLU A 389 -4.88 25.64 2.41
CA GLU A 389 -3.99 24.56 1.98
C GLU A 389 -3.91 24.50 0.45
N THR A 390 -2.79 24.05 -0.08
CA THR A 390 -2.56 23.90 -1.52
C THR A 390 -2.04 22.51 -1.83
N ILE A 391 -2.58 21.89 -2.87
CA ILE A 391 -2.09 20.60 -3.38
C ILE A 391 -1.66 20.71 -4.84
N LEU A 392 -0.68 19.90 -5.21
CA LEU A 392 -0.12 19.82 -6.55
C LEU A 392 0.11 18.35 -6.92
N TYR A 393 -0.18 18.01 -8.17
CA TYR A 393 0.17 16.72 -8.76
C TYR A 393 1.37 16.91 -9.69
N ALA A 394 2.53 16.37 -9.33
CA ALA A 394 3.74 16.47 -10.15
C ALA A 394 3.97 15.16 -10.93
N THR A 395 4.04 15.24 -12.26
CA THR A 395 4.50 14.13 -13.13
C THR A 395 6.01 13.96 -13.03
N GLY A 396 6.51 12.73 -13.17
CA GLY A 396 7.94 12.44 -13.11
C GLY A 396 8.66 12.38 -14.47
N ASP A 397 8.09 12.89 -15.56
CA ASP A 397 8.71 12.81 -16.90
C ASP A 397 8.71 14.18 -17.63
N PRO A 398 9.87 14.86 -17.72
CA PRO A 398 11.10 14.57 -16.96
C PRO A 398 10.90 14.79 -15.46
N GLU A 399 11.75 14.18 -14.63
CA GLU A 399 11.64 14.30 -13.17
C GLU A 399 11.86 15.77 -12.75
N PRO A 400 10.89 16.40 -12.06
CA PRO A 400 10.99 17.81 -11.75
C PRO A 400 12.05 18.07 -10.67
N SER A 401 12.58 19.30 -10.64
CA SER A 401 13.53 19.74 -9.62
C SER A 401 12.85 19.77 -8.25
N TRP A 402 13.13 18.77 -7.40
CA TRP A 402 12.54 18.68 -6.05
C TRP A 402 12.92 19.85 -5.16
N ALA A 403 14.09 20.43 -5.38
CA ALA A 403 14.56 21.63 -4.68
C ALA A 403 13.59 22.81 -4.85
N LEU A 404 12.92 22.92 -6.00
CA LEU A 404 11.92 23.96 -6.24
C LEU A 404 10.70 23.78 -5.33
N PHE A 405 10.16 22.56 -5.26
CA PHE A 405 8.97 22.27 -4.45
C PHE A 405 9.27 22.37 -2.95
N ASP A 406 10.43 21.88 -2.53
CA ASP A 406 10.90 22.02 -1.14
C ASP A 406 11.07 23.49 -0.77
N ALA A 407 11.69 24.31 -1.62
CA ALA A 407 11.83 25.75 -1.42
C ALA A 407 10.48 26.48 -1.40
N ALA A 408 9.51 26.02 -2.19
CA ALA A 408 8.14 26.52 -2.20
C ALA A 408 7.28 26.01 -1.02
N GLY A 409 7.85 25.20 -0.12
CA GLY A 409 7.20 24.69 1.09
C GLY A 409 6.26 23.50 0.87
N PHE A 410 6.35 22.81 -0.26
CA PHE A 410 5.58 21.59 -0.51
C PHE A 410 6.25 20.39 0.15
N ALA A 411 5.44 19.58 0.84
CA ALA A 411 5.84 18.26 1.31
C ALA A 411 5.21 17.18 0.44
N GLN A 412 5.99 16.17 0.06
CA GLN A 412 5.46 14.98 -0.59
C GLN A 412 4.69 14.11 0.42
N ILE A 413 3.41 13.86 0.14
CA ILE A 413 2.55 13.04 0.99
C ILE A 413 2.42 11.62 0.46
N ASP A 414 2.33 11.44 -0.86
CA ASP A 414 2.18 10.12 -1.47
C ASP A 414 2.70 10.06 -2.92
N HIS A 415 2.89 8.84 -3.40
CA HIS A 415 3.13 8.48 -4.79
C HIS A 415 1.90 7.80 -5.37
N LEU A 416 1.26 8.48 -6.31
CA LEU A 416 0.07 8.02 -7.01
C LEU A 416 0.49 7.20 -8.23
N VAL A 417 -0.04 5.99 -8.38
CA VAL A 417 0.32 5.09 -9.49
C VAL A 417 -0.93 4.58 -10.20
N SER A 418 -0.93 4.64 -11.53
CA SER A 418 -1.94 3.98 -12.37
C SER A 418 -1.46 2.59 -12.78
N PHE A 419 -2.41 1.68 -12.97
CA PHE A 419 -2.14 0.27 -13.19
C PHE A 419 -2.81 -0.23 -14.48
N THR A 420 -2.16 -1.16 -15.17
CA THR A 420 -2.73 -1.86 -16.34
C THR A 420 -2.36 -3.32 -16.29
N ARG A 421 -3.38 -4.17 -16.38
CA ARG A 421 -3.24 -5.61 -16.57
C ARG A 421 -3.35 -5.89 -18.07
N PRO A 422 -2.25 -6.33 -18.73
CA PRO A 422 -2.31 -6.72 -20.14
C PRO A 422 -3.18 -7.97 -20.33
N ASN A 423 -3.65 -8.20 -21.56
CA ASN A 423 -4.43 -9.40 -21.90
C ASN A 423 -3.64 -10.65 -21.51
N ALA A 424 -4.32 -11.61 -20.91
CA ALA A 424 -3.74 -12.95 -20.80
C ALA A 424 -3.60 -13.51 -22.23
N PRO A 425 -2.43 -14.03 -22.63
CA PRO A 425 -2.34 -14.74 -23.90
C PRO A 425 -3.37 -15.88 -23.88
N VAL A 426 -4.16 -15.96 -24.94
CA VAL A 426 -5.03 -17.11 -25.19
C VAL A 426 -4.11 -18.26 -25.56
N ASP A 427 -3.88 -19.18 -24.61
CA ASP A 427 -3.22 -20.47 -24.88
C ASP A 427 -4.17 -21.42 -25.64
#